data_AF-A0A5Q4GKS2-F1
#
_entry.id   AF-A0A5Q4GKS2-F1
#
_cell.length_a   1.000
_cell.length_b   1.000
_cell.length_c   1.000
_cell.angle_alpha   90.00
_cell.angle_beta   90.00
_cell.angle_gamma   90.00
#
_symmetry.space_group_name_H-M   'P 1'
#
loop_
_entity.id
_entity.type
_entity.pdbx_description
1 polymer ?
#
loop_
_entity_poly.entity_id
_entity_poly.type
_entity_poly.pdbx_seq_one_letter_code
_entity_poly.pdbx_strand_id
1 'polypeptide(L)'
;MTMKLAEALMLRSDAKQKLASLYERIKENAIVQQGDAPHEDPAELLTEAAGVVDQIESLVIRINRANLENRLADGQTLMEAIAARDSLTKQHALLHAAIEGTKREPDRWNAREIKWVATVDVAKLQKQSDDLSKQIRELNATIQQANWNVEFA
;
A
#
# COMPACT_ATOMS: atom_id res chain seq x y z
N MET A 1 5.07 25.75 -10.86
CA MET A 1 3.65 25.36 -10.85
C MET A 1 3.40 24.67 -9.53
N THR A 2 2.32 25.00 -8.82
CA THR A 2 1.90 24.27 -7.62
C THR A 2 1.27 22.94 -8.04
N MET A 3 1.58 21.86 -7.32
CA MET A 3 1.05 20.51 -7.53
C MET A 3 0.30 20.08 -6.28
N LYS A 4 -0.84 19.40 -6.43
CA LYS A 4 -1.58 18.84 -5.31
C LYS A 4 -0.90 17.57 -4.81
N LEU A 5 -1.00 17.31 -3.50
CA LEU A 5 -0.46 16.09 -2.91
C LEU A 5 -1.09 14.82 -3.51
N ALA A 6 -2.39 14.83 -3.80
CA ALA A 6 -3.06 13.73 -4.51
C ALA A 6 -2.43 13.45 -5.89
N GLU A 7 -2.14 14.49 -6.67
CA GLU A 7 -1.52 14.36 -8.00
C GLU A 7 -0.09 13.82 -7.88
N ALA A 8 0.69 14.29 -6.91
CA ALA A 8 2.03 13.78 -6.66
C ALA A 8 2.01 12.30 -6.25
N LEU A 9 1.02 11.88 -5.45
CA LEU A 9 0.83 10.48 -5.08
C LEU A 9 0.49 9.61 -6.29
N MET A 10 -0.36 10.09 -7.20
CA MET A 10 -0.68 9.43 -8.47
C MET A 10 0.55 9.32 -9.36
N LEU A 11 1.26 10.42 -9.60
CA LEU A 11 2.50 10.43 -10.40
C LEU A 11 3.56 9.47 -9.85
N ARG A 12 3.68 9.37 -8.53
CA ARG A 12 4.60 8.41 -7.91
C ARG A 12 4.16 6.96 -8.15
N SER A 13 2.86 6.68 -8.17
CA SER A 13 2.31 5.36 -8.50
C SER A 13 2.61 5.01 -9.96
N ASP A 14 2.34 5.93 -10.88
CA ASP A 14 2.56 5.74 -12.32
C ASP A 14 4.05 5.55 -12.62
N ALA A 15 4.92 6.34 -11.99
CA ALA A 15 6.37 6.20 -12.13
C ALA A 15 6.87 4.83 -11.64
N LYS A 16 6.31 4.31 -10.54
CA LYS A 16 6.63 2.95 -10.05
C LYS A 16 6.18 1.87 -11.02
N GLN A 17 4.98 2.02 -11.60
CA GLN A 17 4.48 1.07 -12.60
C GLN A 17 5.33 1.11 -13.88
N LYS A 18 5.72 2.31 -14.33
CA LYS A 18 6.64 2.49 -15.45
C LYS A 18 7.99 1.82 -15.18
N LEU A 19 8.55 2.01 -13.98
CA LEU A 19 9.80 1.38 -13.59
C LEU A 19 9.69 -0.15 -13.58
N ALA A 20 8.57 -0.71 -13.09
CA ALA A 20 8.32 -2.15 -13.13
C ALA A 20 8.27 -2.68 -14.58
N SER A 21 7.65 -1.95 -15.50
CA SER A 21 7.65 -2.31 -16.93
C SER A 21 9.05 -2.24 -17.55
N LEU A 22 9.84 -1.21 -17.23
CA LEU A 22 11.23 -1.09 -17.68
C LEU A 22 12.09 -2.24 -17.16
N TYR A 23 11.90 -2.67 -15.90
CA TYR A 23 12.60 -3.84 -15.36
C TYR A 23 12.39 -5.10 -16.20
N GLU A 24 11.15 -5.38 -16.61
CA GLU A 24 10.86 -6.57 -17.43
C GLU A 24 11.44 -6.42 -18.85
N ARG A 25 11.26 -5.26 -19.49
CA ARG A 25 11.84 -4.98 -20.83
C ARG A 25 13.36 -5.08 -20.85
N ILE A 26 14.04 -4.59 -19.82
CA ILE A 26 15.50 -4.69 -19.69
C ILE A 26 15.90 -6.17 -19.61
N LYS A 27 15.22 -6.98 -18.81
CA LYS A 27 15.52 -8.43 -18.70
C LYS A 27 15.33 -9.16 -20.02
N GLU A 28 14.25 -8.85 -20.74
CA GLU A 28 13.94 -9.47 -22.03
C GLU A 28 14.98 -9.14 -23.11
N ASN A 29 15.59 -7.96 -23.04
CA ASN A 29 16.60 -7.51 -24.01
C ASN A 29 18.05 -7.66 -23.53
N ALA A 30 18.28 -8.21 -22.34
CA ALA A 30 19.61 -8.31 -21.73
C ALA A 30 20.54 -9.31 -22.42
N ILE A 31 19.99 -10.30 -23.13
CA ILE A 31 20.75 -11.31 -23.85
C ILE A 31 20.04 -11.69 -25.15
N VAL A 32 20.82 -11.92 -26.20
CA VAL A 32 20.35 -12.41 -27.50
C VAL A 32 21.26 -13.53 -27.99
N GLN A 33 20.80 -14.31 -28.98
CA GLN A 33 21.66 -15.30 -29.62
C GLN A 33 22.73 -14.60 -30.47
N GLN A 34 23.84 -15.29 -30.73
CA GLN A 34 24.90 -14.74 -31.57
C GLN A 34 24.36 -14.46 -32.98
N GLY A 35 24.43 -13.20 -33.39
CA GLY A 35 23.95 -12.74 -34.70
C GLY A 35 22.56 -12.10 -34.67
N ASP A 36 21.83 -12.20 -33.56
CA ASP A 36 20.57 -11.49 -33.36
C ASP A 36 20.79 -10.10 -32.77
N ALA A 37 19.79 -9.22 -32.92
CA ALA A 37 19.71 -7.93 -32.27
C ALA A 37 18.59 -7.93 -31.22
N PRO A 38 18.72 -7.21 -30.10
CA PRO A 38 17.62 -7.06 -29.16
C PRO A 38 16.47 -6.29 -29.81
N HIS A 39 15.25 -6.52 -29.32
CA HIS A 39 14.06 -5.83 -29.83
C HIS A 39 14.07 -4.34 -29.46
N GLU A 40 14.72 -4.00 -28.35
CA GLU A 40 14.89 -2.64 -27.84
C GLU A 40 16.34 -2.45 -27.38
N ASP A 41 16.86 -1.21 -27.42
CA ASP A 41 18.22 -0.93 -26.94
C ASP A 41 18.29 -1.00 -25.40
N PRO A 42 19.02 -1.97 -24.80
CA PRO A 42 19.14 -2.08 -23.35
C PRO A 42 19.77 -0.83 -22.70
N ALA A 43 20.66 -0.13 -23.39
CA ALA A 43 21.31 1.08 -22.86
C ALA A 43 20.33 2.26 -22.76
N GLU A 44 19.44 2.40 -23.75
CA GLU A 44 18.36 3.40 -23.70
C GLU A 44 17.36 3.07 -22.59
N LEU A 45 16.96 1.80 -22.46
CA LEU A 45 16.06 1.34 -21.40
C LEU A 45 16.64 1.59 -20.00
N LEU A 46 17.94 1.31 -19.80
CA LEU A 46 18.65 1.58 -18.55
C LEU A 46 18.70 3.08 -18.23
N THR A 47 18.96 3.91 -19.24
CA THR A 47 18.98 5.38 -19.09
C THR A 47 17.60 5.91 -18.72
N GLU A 48 16.55 5.42 -19.38
CA GLU A 48 15.16 5.77 -19.05
C GLU A 48 14.80 5.34 -17.62
N ALA A 49 15.19 4.12 -17.21
CA ALA A 49 14.95 3.60 -15.87
C ALA A 49 15.64 4.45 -14.80
N ALA A 50 16.89 4.88 -15.03
CA ALA A 50 17.61 5.77 -14.12
C ALA A 50 16.86 7.11 -13.93
N GLY A 51 16.39 7.74 -15.01
CA GLY A 51 15.60 8.96 -14.93
C GLY A 51 14.27 8.79 -14.17
N VAL A 52 13.61 7.63 -14.32
CA VAL A 52 12.40 7.30 -13.55
C VAL A 52 12.71 7.11 -12.06
N VAL A 53 13.86 6.52 -11.71
CA VAL A 53 14.30 6.39 -10.31
C VAL A 53 14.49 7.76 -9.67
N ASP A 54 15.19 8.68 -10.34
CA ASP A 54 15.40 10.05 -9.86
C ASP A 54 14.07 10.80 -9.67
N GLN A 55 13.13 10.61 -10.60
CA GLN A 55 11.78 11.17 -10.49
C GLN A 55 11.04 10.65 -9.25
N ILE A 56 11.12 9.34 -8.98
CA ILE A 56 10.51 8.72 -7.80
C ILE A 56 11.11 9.29 -6.52
N GLU A 57 12.44 9.44 -6.45
CA GLU A 57 13.13 10.01 -5.28
C GLU A 57 12.62 11.44 -5.01
N SER A 58 12.61 12.30 -6.02
CA SER A 58 12.14 13.68 -5.91
C SER A 58 10.69 13.75 -5.40
N LEU A 59 9.81 12.92 -5.94
CA LEU A 59 8.41 12.83 -5.49
C LEU A 59 8.31 12.35 -4.03
N VAL A 60 9.10 11.35 -3.62
CA VAL A 60 9.11 10.86 -2.24
C VAL A 60 9.51 11.95 -1.26
N ILE A 61 10.57 12.71 -1.55
CA ILE A 61 11.04 13.80 -0.68
C ILE A 61 9.95 14.86 -0.52
N ARG A 62 9.36 15.31 -1.63
CA ARG A 62 8.33 16.36 -1.63
C ARG A 62 7.05 15.91 -0.91
N ILE A 63 6.59 14.68 -1.16
CA ILE A 63 5.44 14.08 -0.47
C ILE A 63 5.69 13.98 1.03
N ASN A 64 6.86 13.50 1.46
CA ASN A 64 7.17 13.35 2.88
C ASN A 64 7.21 14.70 3.59
N ARG A 65 7.78 15.72 2.96
CA ARG A 65 7.77 17.09 3.48
C ARG A 65 6.35 17.62 3.63
N ALA A 66 5.52 17.47 2.59
CA ALA A 66 4.12 17.88 2.65
C ALA A 66 3.34 17.16 3.76
N ASN A 67 3.59 15.85 3.97
CA ASN A 67 2.94 15.08 5.03
C ASN A 67 3.31 15.55 6.43
N LEU A 68 4.55 16.03 6.63
CA LEU A 68 5.04 16.54 7.90
C LEU A 68 4.54 17.96 8.20
N GLU A 69 4.45 18.80 7.18
CA GLU A 69 4.13 20.23 7.32
C GLU A 69 2.62 20.50 7.41
N ASN A 70 1.78 19.64 6.82
CA ASN A 70 0.34 19.86 6.77
C ASN A 70 -0.40 19.13 7.90
N ARG A 71 -1.34 19.83 8.52
CA ARG A 71 -2.15 19.34 9.66
C ARG A 71 -3.61 19.13 9.27
N LEU A 72 -4.22 18.12 9.86
CA LEU A 72 -5.65 17.86 9.82
C LEU A 72 -6.41 18.76 10.80
N ALA A 73 -7.74 18.72 10.74
CA ALA A 73 -8.62 19.54 11.58
C ALA A 73 -8.48 19.24 13.09
N ASP A 74 -8.04 18.05 13.44
CA ASP A 74 -7.75 17.62 14.82
C ASP A 74 -6.36 18.05 15.31
N GLY A 75 -5.57 18.74 14.48
CA GLY A 75 -4.23 19.23 14.81
C GLY A 75 -3.10 18.23 14.54
N GLN A 76 -3.41 16.96 14.23
CA GLN A 76 -2.41 15.97 13.86
C GLN A 76 -1.82 16.29 12.49
N THR A 77 -0.54 16.01 12.30
CA THR A 77 0.08 16.02 10.96
C THR A 77 -0.53 14.93 10.09
N LEU A 78 -0.48 15.12 8.76
CA LEU A 78 -0.92 14.09 7.83
C LEU A 78 -0.08 12.80 7.98
N MET A 79 1.21 12.93 8.31
CA MET A 79 2.06 11.80 8.68
C MET A 79 1.52 11.01 9.89
N GLU A 80 1.14 11.69 10.97
CA GLU A 80 0.57 11.04 12.17
C GLU A 80 -0.74 10.33 11.85
N ALA A 81 -1.60 10.94 11.05
CA ALA A 81 -2.85 10.34 10.60
C ALA A 81 -2.62 9.07 9.76
N ILE A 82 -1.66 9.09 8.83
CA ILE A 82 -1.27 7.91 8.05
C ILE A 82 -0.75 6.80 8.97
N ALA A 83 0.09 7.14 9.96
CA ALA A 83 0.60 6.17 10.92
C ALA A 83 -0.51 5.55 11.79
N ALA A 84 -1.49 6.36 12.22
CA ALA A 84 -2.66 5.89 12.95
C ALA A 84 -3.50 4.93 12.10
N ARG A 85 -3.75 5.26 10.82
CA ARG A 85 -4.46 4.41 9.85
C ARG A 85 -3.74 3.07 9.67
N ASP A 86 -2.43 3.08 9.53
CA ASP A 86 -1.61 1.87 9.37
C ASP A 86 -1.68 0.98 10.62
N SER A 87 -1.65 1.58 11.81
CA SER A 87 -1.83 0.87 13.08
C SER A 87 -3.20 0.20 13.18
N LEU A 88 -4.27 0.95 12.91
CA LEU A 88 -5.65 0.41 12.92
C LEU A 88 -5.81 -0.73 11.91
N THR A 89 -5.21 -0.60 10.73
CA THR A 89 -5.24 -1.63 9.68
C THR A 89 -4.55 -2.92 10.14
N LYS A 90 -3.40 -2.81 10.82
CA LYS A 90 -2.69 -3.96 11.40
C LYS A 90 -3.50 -4.63 12.52
N GLN A 91 -4.12 -3.84 13.40
CA GLN A 91 -4.99 -4.35 14.46
C GLN A 91 -6.20 -5.09 13.86
N HIS A 92 -6.84 -4.52 12.84
CA HIS A 92 -7.93 -5.16 12.12
C HIS A 92 -7.50 -6.49 11.50
N ALA A 93 -6.34 -6.52 10.83
CA ALA A 93 -5.79 -7.74 10.24
C ALA A 93 -5.51 -8.83 11.29
N LEU A 94 -5.02 -8.46 12.47
CA LEU A 94 -4.79 -9.38 13.58
C LEU A 94 -6.10 -10.03 14.07
N LEU A 95 -7.15 -9.22 14.29
CA LEU A 95 -8.46 -9.74 14.70
C LEU A 95 -9.05 -10.66 13.64
N HIS A 96 -8.95 -10.25 12.37
CA HIS A 96 -9.42 -11.06 11.25
C HIS A 96 -8.68 -12.40 11.16
N ALA A 97 -7.36 -12.42 11.37
CA ALA A 97 -6.58 -13.65 11.39
C ALA A 97 -6.99 -14.59 12.53
N ALA A 98 -7.28 -14.05 13.73
CA ALA A 98 -7.75 -14.85 14.86
C ALA A 98 -9.13 -15.47 14.59
N ILE A 99 -10.06 -14.70 14.01
CA ILE A 99 -11.40 -15.18 13.62
C ILE A 99 -11.29 -16.25 12.52
N GLU A 100 -10.44 -16.04 11.53
CA GLU A 100 -10.26 -17.00 10.44
C GLU A 100 -9.64 -18.32 10.94
N GLY A 101 -8.77 -18.24 11.95
CA GLY A 101 -8.20 -19.41 12.63
C GLY A 101 -9.26 -20.33 13.24
N THR A 102 -10.42 -19.81 13.66
CA THR A 102 -11.50 -20.64 14.23
C THR A 102 -12.32 -21.38 13.18
N LYS A 103 -12.14 -21.09 11.88
CA LYS A 103 -12.88 -21.75 10.79
C LYS A 103 -12.14 -22.96 10.19
N ARG A 104 -10.87 -23.16 10.54
CA ARG A 104 -10.00 -24.21 9.98
C ARG A 104 -10.19 -25.57 10.67
N GLU A 105 -11.41 -25.93 11.02
CA GLU A 105 -11.69 -27.24 11.62
C GLU A 105 -11.67 -28.34 10.54
N PRO A 106 -10.99 -29.49 10.75
CA PRO A 106 -11.08 -30.63 9.85
C PRO A 106 -12.51 -31.18 9.82
N ASP A 107 -12.93 -31.66 8.65
CA ASP A 107 -14.22 -32.34 8.50
C ASP A 107 -14.27 -33.60 9.38
N ARG A 108 -15.38 -33.79 10.10
CA ARG A 108 -15.53 -34.91 11.02
C ARG A 108 -16.00 -36.16 10.29
N TRP A 109 -15.36 -37.29 10.57
CA TRP A 109 -15.75 -38.57 9.96
C TRP A 109 -16.74 -39.38 10.83
N ASN A 110 -16.79 -39.14 12.15
CA ASN A 110 -17.74 -39.82 13.03
C ASN A 110 -18.27 -38.94 14.19
N ALA A 111 -19.40 -39.34 14.77
CA ALA A 111 -20.05 -38.62 15.88
C ALA A 111 -19.40 -38.83 17.26
N ARG A 112 -18.41 -39.72 17.38
CA ARG A 112 -17.63 -40.00 18.61
C ARG A 112 -16.33 -39.17 18.70
N GLU A 113 -15.96 -38.43 17.66
CA GLU A 113 -14.78 -37.55 17.68
C GLU A 113 -14.96 -36.36 18.62
N ILE A 114 -13.88 -35.99 19.31
CA ILE A 114 -13.85 -34.85 20.24
C ILE A 114 -13.98 -33.54 19.45
N LYS A 115 -14.82 -32.63 19.95
CA LYS A 115 -15.07 -31.35 19.28
C LYS A 115 -13.87 -30.41 19.43
N TRP A 116 -13.47 -29.77 18.34
CA TRP A 116 -12.71 -28.53 18.40
C TRP A 116 -13.61 -27.42 18.95
N VAL A 117 -13.02 -26.54 19.75
CA VAL A 117 -13.70 -25.40 20.36
C VAL A 117 -12.78 -24.20 20.23
N ALA A 118 -13.33 -23.08 19.75
CA ALA A 118 -12.60 -21.83 19.70
C ALA A 118 -12.15 -21.41 21.12
N THR A 119 -10.89 -21.03 21.26
CA THR A 119 -10.31 -20.52 22.51
C THR A 119 -10.44 -19.00 22.64
N VAL A 120 -11.12 -18.37 21.68
CA VAL A 120 -11.36 -16.92 21.62
C VAL A 120 -12.86 -16.64 21.50
N ASP A 121 -13.28 -15.49 22.02
CA ASP A 121 -14.65 -15.00 21.87
C ASP A 121 -14.84 -14.40 20.47
N VAL A 122 -15.29 -15.24 19.53
CA VAL A 122 -15.45 -14.86 18.12
C VAL A 122 -16.41 -13.67 17.95
N ALA A 123 -17.52 -13.64 18.69
CA ALA A 123 -18.50 -12.57 18.59
C ALA A 123 -17.93 -11.22 19.05
N LYS A 124 -17.16 -11.23 20.15
CA LYS A 124 -16.45 -10.03 20.63
C LYS A 124 -15.40 -9.55 19.64
N LEU A 125 -14.60 -10.45 19.07
CA LEU A 125 -13.56 -10.09 18.10
C LEU A 125 -14.17 -9.54 16.81
N GLN A 126 -15.30 -10.10 16.34
CA GLN A 126 -16.03 -9.58 15.17
C GLN A 126 -16.49 -8.14 15.41
N LYS A 127 -17.12 -7.87 16.56
CA LYS A 127 -17.55 -6.51 16.92
C LYS A 127 -16.38 -5.53 16.94
N GLN A 128 -15.24 -5.91 17.54
CA GLN A 128 -14.04 -5.08 17.53
C GLN A 128 -13.50 -4.85 16.11
N SER A 129 -13.56 -5.87 15.25
CA SER A 129 -13.16 -5.76 13.85
C SER A 129 -14.05 -4.77 13.08
N ASP A 130 -15.36 -4.79 13.30
CA ASP A 130 -16.30 -3.87 12.67
C ASP A 130 -16.06 -2.41 13.10
N ASP A 131 -15.81 -2.20 14.39
CA ASP A 131 -15.48 -0.89 14.96
C ASP A 131 -14.17 -0.33 14.37
N LEU A 132 -13.13 -1.17 14.26
CA LEU A 132 -11.86 -0.77 13.61
C LEU A 132 -12.07 -0.47 12.12
N SER A 133 -12.85 -1.29 11.42
CA SER A 133 -13.20 -1.06 10.01
C SER A 133 -13.88 0.29 9.79
N LYS A 134 -14.76 0.72 10.71
CA LYS A 134 -15.39 2.04 10.66
C LYS A 134 -14.35 3.15 10.83
N GLN A 135 -13.50 3.06 11.85
CA GLN A 135 -12.45 4.07 12.12
C GLN A 135 -11.47 4.21 10.93
N ILE A 136 -11.07 3.09 10.32
CA ILE A 136 -10.20 3.09 9.14
C ILE A 136 -10.86 3.84 7.97
N ARG A 137 -12.16 3.61 7.71
CA ARG A 137 -12.88 4.30 6.64
C ARG A 137 -12.97 5.81 6.87
N GLU A 138 -13.30 6.22 8.09
CA GLU A 138 -13.40 7.64 8.46
C GLU A 138 -12.05 8.34 8.31
N LEU A 139 -10.97 7.73 8.83
CA LEU A 139 -9.63 8.30 8.73
C LEU A 139 -9.12 8.34 7.29
N ASN A 140 -9.40 7.31 6.48
CA ASN A 140 -9.07 7.32 5.05
C ASN A 140 -9.77 8.47 4.32
N ALA A 141 -11.05 8.74 4.62
CA ALA A 141 -11.78 9.85 4.00
C ALA A 141 -11.12 11.19 4.33
N THR A 142 -10.76 11.41 5.60
CA THR A 142 -10.06 12.62 6.04
C THR A 142 -8.69 12.79 5.36
N ILE A 143 -7.89 11.71 5.29
CA ILE A 143 -6.58 11.72 4.61
C ILE A 143 -6.75 12.05 3.13
N GLN A 144 -7.74 11.44 2.45
CA GLN A 144 -7.97 11.72 1.02
C GLN A 144 -8.41 13.16 0.77
N GLN A 145 -9.29 13.70 1.61
CA GLN A 145 -9.67 15.10 1.54
C GLN A 145 -8.45 16.02 1.69
N ALA A 146 -7.58 15.73 2.67
CA ALA A 146 -6.34 16.49 2.85
C ALA A 146 -5.42 16.42 1.63
N ASN A 147 -5.25 15.23 1.04
CA ASN A 147 -4.42 15.07 -0.17
C ASN A 147 -4.87 15.96 -1.34
N TRP A 148 -6.18 16.23 -1.48
CA TRP A 148 -6.71 17.09 -2.54
C TRP A 148 -6.65 18.59 -2.25
N ASN A 149 -6.42 18.96 -0.99
CA ASN A 149 -6.38 20.35 -0.52
C ASN A 149 -4.96 20.88 -0.29
N VAL A 150 -3.99 19.98 -0.08
CA VAL A 150 -2.58 20.35 0.11
C VAL A 150 -1.92 20.57 -1.25
N GLU A 151 -1.31 21.74 -1.42
CA GLU A 151 -0.50 22.10 -2.59
C GLU A 151 0.94 22.39 -2.17
N PHE A 152 1.90 21.99 -3.01
CA PHE A 152 3.31 22.31 -2.83
C PHE A 152 4.00 22.60 -4.16
N ALA A 153 5.08 23.41 -4.10
CA ALA A 153 5.91 23.76 -5.24
C ALA A 153 6.89 22.62 -5.62
#